data_AF-A0A4Q4UPQ5-F1
#
_entry.id   AF-A0A4Q4UPQ5-F1
#
_cell.length_a   1.000
_cell.length_b   1.000
_cell.length_c   1.000
_cell.angle_alpha   90.00
_cell.angle_beta   90.00
_cell.angle_gamma   90.00
#
_symmetry.space_group_name_H-M   'P 1'
#
loop_
_entity.id
_entity.type
_entity.pdbx_description
1 polymer ?
#
loop_
_entity_poly.entity_id
_entity_poly.type
_entity_poly.pdbx_seq_one_letter_code
_entity_poly.pdbx_strand_id
1 'polypeptide(L)'
;MEAILSSKFADFGNGPRRTVTFPMFGDGIFTQDGEPWRHSRAILRPQLFHRQYENLKVFKEPLDDLLSALPEKSGIVDMQPLFFRYTLDVTTAFLFGDSIRSLKSSDNAAENVFASAFDRAQAYVAKRFRLLDLYWLIGGKEFRDACKKVHLFADQIIDQNLAKDTTAGDENRYVFLKSVAKSCPDRRALRGQIINILAAGRDTTACMLSWTFFHLVRHPRVMEKLRAEIAQLPPIEGVDRAALRDLKYLQNVMKENAEIFRPERWDEDLPMNQDPTLQKWGYLPFNGGPRICLGMDFALTEVAYTIVRMLQRYPIIKLPNGERVDVAQQGVAVTGSRGIKTSNQ
;
A
#
# COMPACT_ATOMS: atom_id res chain seq x y z
N MET A 1 14.96 -3.51 19.46
CA MET A 1 13.58 -3.50 18.92
C MET A 1 12.58 -4.22 19.81
N GLU A 2 12.79 -5.49 20.16
CA GLU A 2 11.85 -6.33 20.91
C GLU A 2 11.16 -5.68 22.12
N ALA A 3 11.91 -5.02 23.00
CA ALA A 3 11.34 -4.33 24.17
C ALA A 3 10.29 -3.27 23.78
N ILE A 4 10.65 -2.38 22.84
CA ILE A 4 9.79 -1.27 22.38
C ILE A 4 8.53 -1.81 21.69
N LEU A 5 8.68 -2.84 20.86
CA LEU A 5 7.60 -3.33 20.01
C LEU A 5 6.77 -4.45 20.65
N SER A 6 7.25 -5.16 21.67
CA SER A 6 6.60 -6.34 22.23
C SER A 6 6.75 -6.45 23.75
N SER A 7 7.93 -6.82 24.27
CA SER A 7 8.07 -7.31 25.65
C SER A 7 7.93 -6.23 26.73
N LYS A 8 8.02 -4.95 26.35
CA LYS A 8 7.70 -3.78 27.17
C LYS A 8 6.72 -2.83 26.49
N PHE A 9 5.84 -3.34 25.62
CA PHE A 9 4.95 -2.53 24.77
C PHE A 9 4.09 -1.48 25.51
N ALA A 10 3.76 -1.71 26.79
CA ALA A 10 3.02 -0.74 27.61
C ALA A 10 3.83 0.53 27.95
N ASP A 11 5.17 0.43 27.96
CA ASP A 11 6.07 1.51 28.37
C ASP A 11 6.31 2.53 27.23
N PHE A 12 5.90 2.23 25.99
CA PHE A 12 6.26 3.00 24.79
C PHE A 12 5.05 3.51 23.99
N GLY A 13 4.85 4.83 24.00
CA GLY A 13 3.90 5.54 23.14
C GLY A 13 4.48 5.98 21.79
N ASN A 14 3.66 6.58 20.93
CA ASN A 14 4.05 7.09 19.61
C ASN A 14 4.71 8.49 19.64
N GLY A 15 4.85 9.11 20.82
CA GLY A 15 5.47 10.44 20.98
C GLY A 15 4.73 11.55 20.22
N PRO A 16 5.43 12.53 19.60
CA PRO A 16 4.78 13.66 18.93
C PRO A 16 3.99 13.26 17.66
N ARG A 17 4.04 11.99 17.22
CA ARG A 17 3.36 11.48 16.01
C ARG A 17 1.89 11.90 15.94
N ARG A 18 1.13 11.82 17.04
CA ARG A 18 -0.28 12.24 17.04
C ARG A 18 -0.38 13.71 16.61
N THR A 19 0.30 14.62 17.30
CA THR A 19 0.27 16.07 17.02
C THR A 19 0.81 16.43 15.63
N VAL A 20 1.84 15.71 15.16
CA VAL A 20 2.36 15.80 13.79
C VAL A 20 1.29 15.48 12.74
N THR A 21 0.58 14.35 12.90
CA THR A 21 -0.26 13.72 11.85
C THR A 21 -1.76 14.07 11.93
N PHE A 22 -2.25 14.43 13.13
CA PHE A 22 -3.69 14.62 13.43
C PHE A 22 -4.47 15.49 12.44
N PRO A 23 -3.95 16.62 11.90
CA PRO A 23 -4.71 17.44 10.94
C PRO A 23 -5.15 16.71 9.68
N MET A 24 -4.39 15.69 9.24
CA MET A 24 -4.79 14.80 8.14
C MET A 24 -5.53 13.58 8.67
N PHE A 25 -4.98 12.88 9.67
CA PHE A 25 -5.38 11.53 10.05
C PHE A 25 -6.48 11.44 11.12
N GLY A 26 -6.79 12.54 11.81
CA GLY A 26 -7.79 12.56 12.89
C GLY A 26 -7.50 11.56 14.00
N ASP A 27 -8.56 11.03 14.62
CA ASP A 27 -8.50 9.95 15.58
C ASP A 27 -8.62 8.59 14.88
N GLY A 28 -7.49 7.89 14.76
CA GLY A 28 -7.42 6.59 14.08
C GLY A 28 -6.21 5.76 14.50
N ILE A 29 -6.14 4.52 14.02
CA ILE A 29 -5.20 3.49 14.49
C ILE A 29 -3.69 3.86 14.46
N PHE A 30 -3.25 4.84 13.65
CA PHE A 30 -1.85 5.30 13.66
C PHE A 30 -1.61 6.59 14.46
N THR A 31 -2.67 7.26 14.90
CA THR A 31 -2.59 8.49 15.71
C THR A 31 -2.88 8.24 17.20
N GLN A 32 -3.27 7.03 17.57
CA GLN A 32 -3.69 6.66 18.91
C GLN A 32 -2.73 5.71 19.64
N ASP A 33 -2.78 5.80 20.96
CA ASP A 33 -2.10 4.96 21.95
C ASP A 33 -3.10 4.44 22.99
N GLY A 34 -2.68 3.54 23.89
CA GLY A 34 -3.50 3.06 25.01
C GLY A 34 -4.81 2.37 24.58
N GLU A 35 -5.86 2.54 25.37
CA GLU A 35 -7.19 1.96 25.10
C GLU A 35 -7.84 2.42 23.78
N PRO A 36 -7.81 3.71 23.38
CA PRO A 36 -8.31 4.12 22.06
C PRO A 36 -7.68 3.35 20.90
N TRP A 37 -6.37 3.06 20.99
CA TRP A 37 -5.68 2.22 20.00
C TRP A 37 -6.10 0.74 20.07
N ARG A 38 -6.26 0.18 21.28
CA ARG A 38 -6.74 -1.20 21.48
C ARG A 38 -8.13 -1.38 20.88
N HIS A 39 -9.04 -0.45 21.15
CA HIS A 39 -10.40 -0.41 20.61
C HIS A 39 -10.40 -0.32 19.08
N SER A 40 -9.68 0.65 18.51
CA SER A 40 -9.53 0.79 17.04
C SER A 40 -9.00 -0.49 16.40
N ARG A 41 -7.97 -1.11 16.99
CA ARG A 41 -7.39 -2.36 16.48
C ARG A 41 -8.32 -3.56 16.62
N ALA A 42 -9.15 -3.60 17.67
CA ALA A 42 -10.15 -4.66 17.85
C ALA A 42 -11.26 -4.60 16.79
N ILE A 43 -11.68 -3.40 16.37
CA ILE A 43 -12.66 -3.23 15.28
C ILE A 43 -12.04 -3.53 13.91
N LEU A 44 -10.82 -3.06 13.65
CA LEU A 44 -10.19 -3.15 12.33
C LEU A 44 -9.55 -4.51 12.03
N ARG A 45 -9.15 -5.29 13.04
CA ARG A 45 -8.46 -6.58 12.83
C ARG A 45 -9.36 -7.67 12.19
N PRO A 46 -10.60 -7.95 12.66
CA PRO A 46 -11.46 -8.95 12.02
C PRO A 46 -11.81 -8.55 10.58
N GLN A 47 -11.94 -7.24 10.35
CA GLN A 47 -12.26 -6.63 9.07
C GLN A 47 -11.17 -6.82 7.99
N LEU A 48 -9.96 -7.32 8.30
CA LEU A 48 -8.84 -7.52 7.36
C LEU A 48 -8.47 -9.00 7.10
N PHE A 49 -9.31 -9.95 7.54
CA PHE A 49 -9.06 -11.39 7.37
C PHE A 49 -9.19 -11.88 5.90
N HIS A 50 -8.43 -12.93 5.59
CA HIS A 50 -8.14 -13.46 4.25
C HIS A 50 -9.33 -13.66 3.30
N ARG A 51 -10.50 -14.09 3.79
CA ARG A 51 -11.65 -14.49 2.96
C ARG A 51 -12.15 -13.41 1.99
N GLN A 52 -11.88 -12.13 2.28
CA GLN A 52 -12.33 -11.00 1.46
C GLN A 52 -11.52 -10.81 0.17
N TYR A 53 -10.32 -11.39 0.07
CA TYR A 53 -9.39 -11.23 -1.06
C TYR A 53 -8.76 -12.56 -1.53
N GLU A 54 -9.21 -13.68 -0.98
CA GLU A 54 -8.74 -15.05 -1.28
C GLU A 54 -8.84 -15.44 -2.76
N ASN A 55 -9.92 -14.99 -3.42
CA ASN A 55 -10.20 -15.20 -4.85
C ASN A 55 -9.70 -14.06 -5.76
N LEU A 56 -8.88 -13.14 -5.23
CA LEU A 56 -8.24 -12.02 -5.94
C LEU A 56 -9.16 -11.00 -6.63
N LYS A 57 -10.49 -11.13 -6.55
CA LYS A 57 -11.45 -10.30 -7.31
C LYS A 57 -11.28 -8.79 -7.07
N VAL A 58 -11.02 -8.38 -5.83
CA VAL A 58 -10.80 -6.97 -5.44
C VAL A 58 -9.59 -6.34 -6.15
N PHE A 59 -8.60 -7.15 -6.55
CA PHE A 59 -7.42 -6.70 -7.30
C PHE A 59 -7.65 -6.69 -8.81
N LYS A 60 -8.59 -7.49 -9.33
CA LYS A 60 -8.74 -7.74 -10.77
C LYS A 60 -9.12 -6.49 -11.55
N GLU A 61 -10.21 -5.81 -11.20
CA GLU A 61 -10.68 -4.66 -11.97
C GLU A 61 -9.68 -3.47 -11.95
N PRO A 62 -9.11 -3.05 -10.80
CA PRO A 62 -8.08 -2.02 -10.79
C PRO A 62 -6.81 -2.41 -11.56
N LEU A 63 -6.45 -3.70 -11.59
CA LEU A 63 -5.25 -4.17 -12.29
C LEU A 63 -5.48 -4.28 -13.80
N ASP A 64 -6.67 -4.71 -14.22
CA ASP A 64 -7.03 -4.71 -15.64
C ASP A 64 -7.18 -3.24 -16.14
N ASP A 65 -7.57 -2.29 -15.27
CA ASP A 65 -7.48 -0.84 -15.53
C ASP A 65 -6.02 -0.35 -15.62
N LEU A 66 -5.11 -0.79 -14.73
CA LEU A 66 -3.67 -0.46 -14.78
C LEU A 66 -3.04 -0.98 -16.08
N LEU A 67 -3.30 -2.23 -16.45
CA LEU A 67 -2.80 -2.84 -17.69
C LEU A 67 -3.40 -2.18 -18.95
N SER A 68 -4.57 -1.55 -18.84
CA SER A 68 -5.16 -0.73 -19.91
C SER A 68 -4.54 0.67 -20.03
N ALA A 69 -3.94 1.20 -18.96
CA ALA A 69 -3.23 2.48 -18.95
C ALA A 69 -1.78 2.38 -19.49
N LEU A 70 -1.31 1.15 -19.76
CA LEU A 70 0.04 0.85 -20.26
C LEU A 70 0.01 0.56 -21.79
N PRO A 71 1.04 0.97 -22.56
CA PRO A 71 1.06 0.81 -24.00
C PRO A 71 1.14 -0.66 -24.41
N GLU A 72 0.31 -1.06 -25.37
CA GLU A 72 0.18 -2.47 -25.77
C GLU A 72 1.41 -3.06 -26.48
N LYS A 73 2.17 -2.21 -27.18
CA LYS A 73 3.29 -2.61 -28.06
C LYS A 73 4.63 -2.15 -27.48
N SER A 74 4.94 -0.86 -27.61
CA SER A 74 6.10 -0.24 -26.99
C SER A 74 5.83 1.22 -26.66
N GLY A 75 6.49 1.72 -25.62
CA GLY A 75 6.49 3.12 -25.19
C GLY A 75 7.41 3.25 -23.97
N ILE A 76 7.69 4.49 -23.55
CA ILE A 76 8.38 4.75 -22.29
C ILE A 76 7.34 5.23 -21.28
N VAL A 77 7.16 4.50 -20.18
CA VAL A 77 6.17 4.84 -19.14
C VAL A 77 6.84 4.93 -17.79
N ASP A 78 6.56 6.00 -17.05
CA ASP A 78 6.83 6.05 -15.62
C ASP A 78 5.77 5.24 -14.86
N MET A 79 6.18 4.08 -14.34
CA MET A 79 5.32 3.17 -13.61
C MET A 79 4.85 3.71 -12.26
N GLN A 80 5.57 4.67 -11.66
CA GLN A 80 5.35 5.05 -10.27
C GLN A 80 4.02 5.80 -10.04
N PRO A 81 3.68 6.88 -10.78
CA PRO A 81 2.37 7.53 -10.67
C PRO A 81 1.20 6.57 -10.94
N LEU A 82 1.40 5.58 -11.83
CA LEU A 82 0.40 4.56 -12.11
C LEU A 82 0.21 3.60 -10.92
N PHE A 83 1.27 3.17 -10.23
CA PHE A 83 1.13 2.38 -9.00
C PHE A 83 0.44 3.17 -7.86
N PHE A 84 0.64 4.48 -7.75
CA PHE A 84 -0.07 5.33 -6.76
C PHE A 84 -1.56 5.56 -7.09
N ARG A 85 -1.98 5.44 -8.36
CA ARG A 85 -3.41 5.41 -8.77
C ARG A 85 -4.00 4.00 -8.63
N TYR A 86 -3.29 2.97 -9.07
CA TYR A 86 -3.67 1.55 -8.96
C TYR A 86 -3.97 1.12 -7.51
N THR A 87 -3.03 1.33 -6.60
CA THR A 87 -3.19 0.92 -5.18
C THR A 87 -4.23 1.75 -4.44
N LEU A 88 -4.49 2.98 -4.89
CA LEU A 88 -5.64 3.78 -4.45
C LEU A 88 -6.95 3.16 -4.93
N ASP A 89 -7.00 2.75 -6.20
CA ASP A 89 -8.17 2.11 -6.81
C ASP A 89 -8.49 0.74 -6.19
N VAL A 90 -7.48 -0.04 -5.81
CA VAL A 90 -7.63 -1.26 -4.99
C VAL A 90 -8.08 -0.94 -3.57
N THR A 91 -7.40 -0.03 -2.87
CA THR A 91 -7.71 0.26 -1.46
C THR A 91 -9.11 0.86 -1.30
N THR A 92 -9.57 1.67 -2.26
CA THR A 92 -10.94 2.18 -2.27
C THR A 92 -11.97 1.07 -2.54
N ALA A 93 -11.73 0.19 -3.50
CA ALA A 93 -12.59 -0.98 -3.74
C ALA A 93 -12.70 -1.88 -2.51
N PHE A 94 -11.61 -2.10 -1.79
CA PHE A 94 -11.61 -2.86 -0.54
C PHE A 94 -12.39 -2.17 0.59
N LEU A 95 -12.13 -0.87 0.81
CA LEU A 95 -12.73 -0.12 1.92
C LEU A 95 -14.24 0.15 1.71
N PHE A 96 -14.64 0.43 0.48
CA PHE A 96 -15.94 1.02 0.13
C PHE A 96 -16.78 0.13 -0.80
N GLY A 97 -16.32 -1.09 -1.09
CA GLY A 97 -16.92 -1.99 -2.07
C GLY A 97 -16.60 -1.61 -3.52
N ASP A 98 -16.67 -0.32 -3.86
CA ASP A 98 -16.47 0.22 -5.21
C ASP A 98 -15.14 0.97 -5.34
N SER A 99 -14.43 0.76 -6.45
CA SER A 99 -13.22 1.49 -6.79
C SER A 99 -13.55 2.91 -7.25
N ILE A 100 -12.71 3.89 -6.91
CA ILE A 100 -12.83 5.25 -7.46
C ILE A 100 -12.29 5.35 -8.90
N ARG A 101 -11.61 4.31 -9.41
CA ARG A 101 -11.08 4.21 -10.79
C ARG A 101 -10.29 5.46 -11.22
N SER A 102 -9.47 5.98 -10.32
CA SER A 102 -8.59 7.13 -10.55
C SER A 102 -7.67 6.92 -11.76
N LEU A 103 -7.34 5.69 -12.15
CA LEU A 103 -6.64 5.38 -13.40
C LEU A 103 -7.41 5.75 -14.69
N LYS A 104 -8.74 5.82 -14.65
CA LYS A 104 -9.62 6.11 -15.81
C LYS A 104 -10.33 7.47 -15.74
N SER A 105 -10.38 8.13 -14.59
CA SER A 105 -10.97 9.46 -14.46
C SER A 105 -10.07 10.55 -15.08
N SER A 106 -10.68 11.60 -15.64
CA SER A 106 -9.98 12.78 -16.18
C SER A 106 -9.41 13.65 -15.05
N ASP A 107 -8.35 14.42 -15.31
CA ASP A 107 -7.59 15.11 -14.25
C ASP A 107 -8.43 16.11 -13.40
N ASN A 108 -9.51 16.64 -13.97
CA ASN A 108 -10.46 17.54 -13.29
C ASN A 108 -11.56 16.82 -12.48
N ALA A 109 -11.64 15.49 -12.54
CA ALA A 109 -12.64 14.71 -11.82
C ALA A 109 -12.39 14.70 -10.30
N ALA A 110 -13.43 14.48 -9.50
CA ALA A 110 -13.39 14.60 -8.04
C ALA A 110 -12.35 13.65 -7.41
N GLU A 111 -12.15 12.49 -8.03
CA GLU A 111 -11.25 11.40 -7.65
C GLU A 111 -9.78 11.80 -7.81
N ASN A 112 -9.45 12.53 -8.90
CA ASN A 112 -8.10 13.05 -9.14
C ASN A 112 -7.84 14.34 -8.34
N VAL A 113 -8.87 15.15 -8.09
CA VAL A 113 -8.80 16.27 -7.12
C VAL A 113 -8.53 15.74 -5.71
N PHE A 114 -9.15 14.61 -5.33
CA PHE A 114 -8.87 13.91 -4.08
C PHE A 114 -7.44 13.36 -4.04
N ALA A 115 -7.02 12.57 -5.03
CA ALA A 115 -5.67 12.01 -5.08
C ALA A 115 -4.59 13.10 -4.97
N SER A 116 -4.72 14.19 -5.74
CA SER A 116 -3.83 15.35 -5.69
C SER A 116 -3.81 16.03 -4.32
N ALA A 117 -4.95 16.10 -3.63
CA ALA A 117 -5.03 16.65 -2.27
C ALA A 117 -4.42 15.68 -1.23
N PHE A 118 -4.58 14.38 -1.42
CA PHE A 118 -4.01 13.33 -0.58
C PHE A 118 -2.48 13.35 -0.65
N ASP A 119 -1.91 13.38 -1.86
CA ASP A 119 -0.46 13.49 -2.08
C ASP A 119 0.10 14.79 -1.49
N ARG A 120 -0.62 15.91 -1.63
CA ARG A 120 -0.23 17.19 -1.01
C ARG A 120 -0.25 17.11 0.52
N ALA A 121 -1.26 16.47 1.11
CA ALA A 121 -1.36 16.27 2.55
C ALA A 121 -0.25 15.32 3.08
N GLN A 122 0.01 14.20 2.40
CA GLN A 122 1.09 13.26 2.74
C GLN A 122 2.48 13.91 2.63
N ALA A 123 2.74 14.68 1.57
CA ALA A 123 4.00 15.41 1.43
C ALA A 123 4.21 16.43 2.56
N TYR A 124 3.14 17.04 3.07
CA TYR A 124 3.19 17.91 4.25
C TYR A 124 3.37 17.13 5.56
N VAL A 125 2.66 16.01 5.76
CA VAL A 125 2.83 15.15 6.94
C VAL A 125 4.27 14.61 7.01
N ALA A 126 4.84 14.18 5.90
CA ALA A 126 6.22 13.69 5.84
C ALA A 126 7.26 14.79 6.10
N LYS A 127 6.98 16.06 5.77
CA LYS A 127 7.81 17.20 6.18
C LYS A 127 7.69 17.48 7.69
N ARG A 128 6.46 17.48 8.21
CA ARG A 128 6.16 17.65 9.65
C ARG A 128 6.79 16.55 10.51
N PHE A 129 6.81 15.30 10.02
CA PHE A 129 7.40 14.15 10.71
C PHE A 129 8.93 14.28 10.82
N ARG A 130 9.61 14.74 9.75
CA ARG A 130 11.06 15.03 9.79
C ARG A 130 11.43 16.19 10.72
N LEU A 131 10.49 17.09 11.03
CA LEU A 131 10.69 18.19 11.97
C LEU A 131 10.40 17.85 13.44
N LEU A 132 9.82 16.67 13.72
CA LEU A 132 9.42 16.25 15.07
C LEU A 132 8.68 17.37 15.82
N ASP A 133 9.20 17.84 16.96
CA ASP A 133 8.55 18.87 17.79
C ASP A 133 8.49 20.27 17.12
N LEU A 134 9.26 20.48 16.06
CA LEU A 134 9.21 21.69 15.21
C LEU A 134 8.15 21.60 14.09
N TYR A 135 7.26 20.60 14.10
CA TYR A 135 6.20 20.40 13.10
C TYR A 135 5.36 21.65 12.81
N TRP A 136 5.24 22.57 13.77
CA TRP A 136 4.42 23.77 13.70
C TRP A 136 4.95 24.80 12.69
N LEU A 137 6.24 24.76 12.36
CA LEU A 137 6.84 25.53 11.26
C LEU A 137 6.19 25.21 9.89
N ILE A 138 5.63 24.00 9.74
CA ILE A 138 5.06 23.50 8.49
C ILE A 138 3.57 23.15 8.70
N GLY A 139 2.69 24.14 8.49
CA GLY A 139 1.24 23.98 8.67
C GLY A 139 0.36 25.03 7.99
N GLY A 140 0.85 25.64 6.89
CA GLY A 140 0.22 26.77 6.20
C GLY A 140 -1.13 26.48 5.52
N LYS A 141 -1.69 27.49 4.83
CA LYS A 141 -3.01 27.42 4.17
C LYS A 141 -3.15 26.19 3.28
N GLU A 142 -2.16 25.92 2.43
CA GLU A 142 -2.18 24.80 1.48
C GLU A 142 -2.35 23.44 2.17
N PHE A 143 -1.62 23.17 3.27
CA PHE A 143 -1.77 21.94 4.04
C PHE A 143 -3.19 21.78 4.61
N ARG A 144 -3.72 22.87 5.18
CA ARG A 144 -5.06 22.87 5.79
C ARG A 144 -6.15 22.64 4.74
N ASP A 145 -6.00 23.22 3.55
CA ASP A 145 -6.95 23.04 2.46
C ASP A 145 -6.83 21.66 1.79
N ALA A 146 -5.62 21.08 1.72
CA ALA A 146 -5.41 19.69 1.33
C ALA A 146 -6.11 18.71 2.29
N CYS A 147 -5.92 18.89 3.61
CA CYS A 147 -6.60 18.08 4.62
C CYS A 147 -8.14 18.21 4.55
N LYS A 148 -8.67 19.42 4.35
CA LYS A 148 -10.12 19.64 4.15
C LYS A 148 -10.66 18.86 2.95
N LYS A 149 -9.96 18.84 1.81
CA LYS A 149 -10.38 18.09 0.61
C LYS A 149 -10.37 16.58 0.88
N VAL A 150 -9.33 16.06 1.54
CA VAL A 150 -9.25 14.66 1.97
C VAL A 150 -10.39 14.29 2.92
N HIS A 151 -10.72 15.17 3.88
CA HIS A 151 -11.82 14.94 4.82
C HIS A 151 -13.17 14.98 4.12
N LEU A 152 -13.43 15.97 3.27
CA LEU A 152 -14.67 16.11 2.51
C LEU A 152 -14.96 14.88 1.64
N PHE A 153 -13.95 14.38 0.92
CA PHE A 153 -14.09 13.18 0.08
C PHE A 153 -14.38 11.93 0.92
N ALA A 154 -13.68 11.75 2.04
CA ALA A 154 -13.95 10.64 2.96
C ALA A 154 -15.34 10.75 3.61
N ASP A 155 -15.78 11.97 3.96
CA ASP A 155 -17.14 12.23 4.43
C ASP A 155 -18.19 11.87 3.35
N GLN A 156 -18.00 12.30 2.10
CA GLN A 156 -18.91 11.99 0.98
C GLN A 156 -19.02 10.48 0.72
N ILE A 157 -17.90 9.75 0.79
CA ILE A 157 -17.90 8.28 0.64
C ILE A 157 -18.59 7.58 1.82
N ILE A 158 -18.45 8.10 3.05
CA ILE A 158 -19.23 7.61 4.21
C ILE A 158 -20.73 7.77 3.93
N ASP A 159 -21.17 8.94 3.49
CA ASP A 159 -22.59 9.21 3.22
C ASP A 159 -23.15 8.29 2.12
N GLN A 160 -22.43 8.17 1.00
CA GLN A 160 -22.82 7.29 -0.11
C GLN A 160 -22.89 5.81 0.30
N ASN A 161 -22.00 5.34 1.18
CA ASN A 161 -22.00 3.95 1.64
C ASN A 161 -23.07 3.65 2.69
N LEU A 162 -23.37 4.61 3.56
CA LEU A 162 -24.40 4.44 4.59
C LEU A 162 -25.82 4.68 4.05
N ALA A 163 -25.99 5.49 3.00
CA ALA A 163 -27.28 5.70 2.32
C ALA A 163 -27.64 4.60 1.30
N LYS A 164 -26.70 3.73 0.91
CA LYS A 164 -26.98 2.52 0.11
C LYS A 164 -27.66 1.46 0.98
N ASP A 165 -28.99 1.50 1.08
CA ASP A 165 -29.79 0.39 1.60
C ASP A 165 -29.44 -0.93 0.90
N THR A 166 -29.37 -2.02 1.65
CA THR A 166 -29.12 -3.36 1.10
C THR A 166 -30.37 -3.88 0.41
N THR A 167 -30.44 -3.69 -0.91
CA THR A 167 -31.38 -4.41 -1.75
C THR A 167 -31.07 -5.91 -1.71
N ALA A 168 -32.10 -6.77 -1.81
CA ALA A 168 -32.02 -8.20 -1.52
C ALA A 168 -31.15 -9.07 -2.47
N GLY A 169 -30.33 -8.44 -3.32
CA GLY A 169 -29.28 -9.10 -4.11
C GLY A 169 -27.85 -8.81 -3.66
N ASP A 170 -27.63 -7.79 -2.82
CA ASP A 170 -26.29 -7.30 -2.42
C ASP A 170 -25.86 -7.78 -1.02
N GLU A 171 -26.68 -8.57 -0.31
CA GLU A 171 -26.41 -9.02 1.07
C GLU A 171 -25.08 -9.80 1.23
N ASN A 172 -24.57 -10.40 0.15
CA ASN A 172 -23.29 -11.12 0.13
C ASN A 172 -22.06 -10.23 -0.14
N ARG A 173 -22.22 -8.95 -0.53
CA ARG A 173 -21.09 -8.05 -0.78
C ARG A 173 -20.61 -7.42 0.52
N TYR A 174 -19.67 -8.10 1.18
CA TYR A 174 -18.99 -7.52 2.34
C TYR A 174 -18.33 -6.18 1.98
N VAL A 175 -18.67 -5.13 2.74
CA VAL A 175 -18.04 -3.80 2.65
C VAL A 175 -17.44 -3.45 3.99
N PHE A 176 -16.12 -3.26 4.01
CA PHE A 176 -15.32 -2.95 5.20
C PHE A 176 -15.91 -1.76 6.00
N LEU A 177 -16.24 -0.66 5.30
CA LEU A 177 -16.85 0.52 5.89
C LEU A 177 -18.17 0.22 6.62
N LYS A 178 -19.09 -0.52 5.99
CA LYS A 178 -20.38 -0.92 6.62
C LYS A 178 -20.17 -1.80 7.87
N SER A 179 -19.05 -2.54 7.95
CA SER A 179 -18.68 -3.32 9.15
C SER A 179 -18.11 -2.43 10.25
N VAL A 180 -17.13 -1.57 9.96
CA VAL A 180 -16.50 -0.66 10.93
C VAL A 180 -17.52 0.34 11.52
N ALA A 181 -18.43 0.88 10.71
CA ALA A 181 -19.43 1.84 11.15
C ALA A 181 -20.35 1.29 12.26
N LYS A 182 -20.68 -0.01 12.23
CA LYS A 182 -21.50 -0.67 13.27
C LYS A 182 -20.84 -0.68 14.66
N SER A 183 -19.52 -0.55 14.72
CA SER A 183 -18.75 -0.51 15.98
C SER A 183 -18.14 0.88 16.28
N CYS A 184 -18.26 1.83 15.36
CA CYS A 184 -17.67 3.17 15.45
C CYS A 184 -18.70 4.23 15.02
N PRO A 185 -19.71 4.54 15.88
CA PRO A 185 -20.81 5.43 15.52
C PRO A 185 -20.43 6.92 15.48
N ASP A 186 -19.32 7.35 16.09
CA ASP A 186 -18.80 8.70 15.87
C ASP A 186 -18.22 8.81 14.45
N ARG A 187 -18.81 9.71 13.66
CA ARG A 187 -18.39 10.01 12.29
C ARG A 187 -16.93 10.48 12.22
N ARG A 188 -16.44 11.24 13.21
CA ARG A 188 -15.06 11.80 13.15
C ARG A 188 -14.02 10.71 13.34
N ALA A 189 -14.23 9.81 14.31
CA ALA A 189 -13.44 8.60 14.50
C ALA A 189 -13.55 7.67 13.28
N LEU A 190 -14.76 7.44 12.74
CA LEU A 190 -14.97 6.59 11.56
C LEU A 190 -14.16 7.10 10.36
N ARG A 191 -14.24 8.41 10.07
CA ARG A 191 -13.43 9.06 9.03
C ARG A 191 -11.93 8.95 9.31
N GLY A 192 -11.52 9.09 10.58
CA GLY A 192 -10.15 8.85 11.03
C GLY A 192 -9.66 7.46 10.66
N GLN A 193 -10.36 6.40 11.05
CA GLN A 193 -9.98 5.01 10.72
C GLN A 193 -9.86 4.80 9.20
N ILE A 194 -10.81 5.30 8.41
CA ILE A 194 -10.80 5.20 6.95
C ILE A 194 -9.55 5.84 6.36
N ILE A 195 -9.25 7.10 6.71
CA ILE A 195 -8.07 7.82 6.18
C ILE A 195 -6.76 7.14 6.61
N ASN A 196 -6.71 6.57 7.82
CA ASN A 196 -5.57 5.77 8.27
C ASN A 196 -5.36 4.55 7.38
N ILE A 197 -6.37 3.67 7.22
CA ILE A 197 -6.23 2.47 6.39
C ILE A 197 -5.98 2.83 4.91
N LEU A 198 -6.61 3.87 4.38
CA LEU A 198 -6.42 4.32 3.00
C LEU A 198 -4.97 4.70 2.70
N ALA A 199 -4.29 5.41 3.62
CA ALA A 199 -2.87 5.74 3.47
C ALA A 199 -1.95 4.51 3.54
N ALA A 200 -2.29 3.51 4.35
CA ALA A 200 -1.50 2.29 4.53
C ALA A 200 -1.78 1.20 3.47
N GLY A 201 -2.92 1.24 2.78
CA GLY A 201 -3.17 0.40 1.61
C GLY A 201 -2.49 0.95 0.36
N ARG A 202 -2.56 2.27 0.14
CA ARG A 202 -2.01 2.95 -1.04
C ARG A 202 -0.49 3.07 -1.02
N ASP A 203 0.04 4.00 -0.21
CA ASP A 203 1.37 4.57 -0.46
C ASP A 203 2.50 3.54 -0.28
N THR A 204 2.42 2.68 0.74
CA THR A 204 3.43 1.65 0.99
C THR A 204 3.44 0.58 -0.10
N THR A 205 2.27 0.18 -0.60
CA THR A 205 2.12 -0.83 -1.66
C THR A 205 2.60 -0.27 -3.00
N ALA A 206 2.28 0.99 -3.31
CA ALA A 206 2.78 1.68 -4.50
C ALA A 206 4.31 1.78 -4.51
N CYS A 207 4.90 2.06 -3.35
CA CYS A 207 6.35 2.10 -3.19
C CYS A 207 6.99 0.71 -3.24
N MET A 208 6.35 -0.32 -2.68
CA MET A 208 6.84 -1.70 -2.78
C MET A 208 6.88 -2.17 -4.24
N LEU A 209 5.78 -1.98 -4.99
CA LEU A 209 5.72 -2.23 -6.44
C LEU A 209 6.80 -1.45 -7.19
N SER A 210 6.94 -0.17 -6.88
CA SER A 210 7.99 0.68 -7.43
C SER A 210 9.38 0.06 -7.23
N TRP A 211 9.78 -0.26 -6.00
CA TRP A 211 11.10 -0.83 -5.72
C TRP A 211 11.31 -2.19 -6.37
N THR A 212 10.31 -3.09 -6.32
CA THR A 212 10.43 -4.39 -6.96
C THR A 212 10.67 -4.26 -8.47
N PHE A 213 9.90 -3.41 -9.18
CA PHE A 213 10.15 -3.18 -10.60
C PHE A 213 11.47 -2.44 -10.88
N PHE A 214 11.85 -1.45 -10.06
CA PHE A 214 13.14 -0.76 -10.15
C PHE A 214 14.34 -1.72 -10.07
N HIS A 215 14.26 -2.74 -9.20
CA HIS A 215 15.30 -3.76 -9.05
C HIS A 215 15.24 -4.83 -10.14
N LEU A 216 14.06 -5.32 -10.52
CA LEU A 216 13.91 -6.34 -11.58
C LEU A 216 14.52 -5.88 -12.91
N VAL A 217 14.24 -4.65 -13.36
CA VAL A 217 14.79 -4.12 -14.63
C VAL A 217 16.30 -3.85 -14.60
N ARG A 218 16.92 -3.90 -13.41
CA ARG A 218 18.38 -3.79 -13.22
C ARG A 218 19.09 -5.13 -13.16
N HIS A 219 18.35 -6.21 -12.90
CA HIS A 219 18.90 -7.54 -12.71
C HIS A 219 18.18 -8.56 -13.59
N PRO A 220 18.42 -8.56 -14.93
CA PRO A 220 17.70 -9.44 -15.86
C PRO A 220 17.73 -10.92 -15.46
N ARG A 221 18.85 -11.42 -14.91
CA ARG A 221 18.95 -12.80 -14.39
C ARG A 221 17.89 -13.14 -13.33
N VAL A 222 17.55 -12.17 -12.47
CA VAL A 222 16.51 -12.31 -11.43
C VAL A 222 15.12 -12.24 -12.06
N MET A 223 14.90 -11.32 -13.01
CA MET A 223 13.64 -11.24 -13.74
C MET A 223 13.36 -12.52 -14.54
N GLU A 224 14.33 -13.09 -15.24
CA GLU A 224 14.15 -14.32 -16.01
C GLU A 224 13.94 -15.55 -15.10
N LYS A 225 14.66 -15.64 -13.97
CA LYS A 225 14.40 -16.70 -12.96
C LYS A 225 13.01 -16.58 -12.35
N LEU A 226 12.49 -15.36 -12.16
CA LEU A 226 11.12 -15.11 -11.71
C LEU A 226 10.09 -15.45 -12.80
N ARG A 227 10.34 -15.10 -14.07
CA ARG A 227 9.50 -15.53 -15.20
C ARG A 227 9.41 -17.06 -15.31
N ALA A 228 10.53 -17.77 -15.11
CA ALA A 228 10.58 -19.22 -15.14
C ALA A 228 9.82 -19.90 -13.98
N GLU A 229 9.66 -19.24 -12.83
CA GLU A 229 8.76 -19.70 -11.77
C GLU A 229 7.29 -19.41 -12.12
N ILE A 230 6.99 -18.19 -12.58
CA ILE A 230 5.64 -17.75 -12.95
C ILE A 230 5.05 -18.56 -14.12
N ALA A 231 5.89 -19.03 -15.04
CA ALA A 231 5.49 -19.88 -16.16
C ALA A 231 4.98 -21.28 -15.73
N GLN A 232 5.11 -21.66 -14.46
CA GLN A 232 4.60 -22.91 -13.90
C GLN A 232 3.17 -22.76 -13.31
N LEU A 233 2.64 -21.54 -13.25
CA LEU A 233 1.26 -21.31 -12.81
C LEU A 233 0.23 -21.85 -13.82
N PRO A 234 -0.98 -22.24 -13.36
CA PRO A 234 -2.12 -22.45 -14.24
C PRO A 234 -2.53 -21.14 -14.95
N PRO A 235 -3.40 -21.21 -15.98
CA PRO A 235 -4.03 -20.04 -16.58
C PRO A 235 -4.61 -19.08 -15.53
N ILE A 236 -4.50 -17.77 -15.78
CA ILE A 236 -4.73 -16.67 -14.83
C ILE A 236 -6.08 -16.76 -14.10
N GLU A 237 -7.10 -17.31 -14.75
CA GLU A 237 -8.47 -17.45 -14.22
C GLU A 237 -8.59 -18.50 -13.11
N GLY A 238 -7.58 -19.39 -12.97
CA GLY A 238 -7.44 -20.37 -11.88
C GLY A 238 -6.36 -20.03 -10.86
N VAL A 239 -5.77 -18.83 -10.89
CA VAL A 239 -4.77 -18.39 -9.90
C VAL A 239 -5.49 -17.79 -8.69
N ASP A 240 -5.23 -18.34 -7.50
CA ASP A 240 -5.76 -17.87 -6.23
C ASP A 240 -4.64 -17.33 -5.31
N ARG A 241 -5.00 -16.93 -4.08
CA ARG A 241 -4.04 -16.49 -3.07
C ARG A 241 -3.02 -17.58 -2.67
N ALA A 242 -3.39 -18.87 -2.69
CA ALA A 242 -2.50 -19.96 -2.32
C ALA A 242 -1.39 -20.15 -3.37
N ALA A 243 -1.75 -20.17 -4.66
CA ALA A 243 -0.81 -20.25 -5.78
C ALA A 243 0.23 -19.11 -5.74
N LEU A 244 -0.20 -17.87 -5.47
CA LEU A 244 0.70 -16.71 -5.33
C LEU A 244 1.65 -16.80 -4.12
N ARG A 245 1.20 -17.42 -3.02
CA ARG A 245 2.01 -17.65 -1.82
C ARG A 245 3.08 -18.73 -2.06
N ASP A 246 2.76 -19.74 -2.87
CA ASP A 246 3.60 -20.92 -3.03
C ASP A 246 4.70 -20.75 -4.09
N LEU A 247 4.67 -19.64 -4.85
CA LEU A 247 5.78 -19.10 -5.66
C LEU A 247 6.95 -18.61 -4.78
N LYS A 248 7.84 -19.53 -4.38
CA LYS A 248 8.92 -19.28 -3.41
C LYS A 248 9.88 -18.17 -3.84
N TYR A 249 10.23 -18.08 -5.12
CA TYR A 249 11.14 -17.07 -5.65
C TYR A 249 10.47 -15.69 -5.72
N LEU A 250 9.19 -15.61 -6.13
CA LEU A 250 8.40 -14.37 -5.99
C LEU A 250 8.35 -13.90 -4.53
N GLN A 251 8.05 -14.82 -3.59
CA GLN A 251 8.05 -14.52 -2.16
C GLN A 251 9.41 -14.05 -1.63
N ASN A 252 10.53 -14.46 -2.25
CA ASN A 252 11.87 -13.99 -1.88
C ASN A 252 12.17 -12.61 -2.49
N VAL A 253 11.81 -12.36 -3.75
CA VAL A 253 11.92 -11.04 -4.40
C VAL A 253 11.13 -9.97 -3.65
N MET A 254 9.95 -10.31 -3.11
CA MET A 254 9.16 -9.41 -2.26
C MET A 254 9.72 -9.21 -0.84
N LYS A 255 10.67 -10.05 -0.37
CA LYS A 255 11.28 -9.97 0.96
C LYS A 255 12.71 -9.40 0.94
N GLU A 256 13.18 -8.92 -0.20
CA GLU A 256 14.49 -8.30 -0.28
C GLU A 256 14.50 -6.93 0.42
N ASN A 257 15.67 -6.51 0.91
CA ASN A 257 15.78 -5.29 1.71
C ASN A 257 15.83 -4.07 0.78
N ALA A 258 14.85 -3.16 0.91
CA ALA A 258 14.72 -1.98 0.07
C ALA A 258 15.91 -1.00 0.14
N GLU A 259 16.77 -1.12 1.17
CA GLU A 259 17.99 -0.31 1.30
C GLU A 259 19.22 -0.97 0.67
N ILE A 260 19.26 -2.30 0.56
CA ILE A 260 20.39 -3.06 -0.02
C ILE A 260 19.88 -4.31 -0.74
N PHE A 261 19.79 -4.21 -2.07
CA PHE A 261 19.65 -5.36 -2.97
C PHE A 261 21.00 -6.07 -3.08
N ARG A 262 21.06 -7.38 -2.77
CA ARG A 262 22.33 -8.10 -2.60
C ARG A 262 22.18 -9.57 -2.97
N PRO A 263 21.99 -9.90 -4.26
CA PRO A 263 21.53 -11.23 -4.72
C PRO A 263 22.51 -12.36 -4.42
N GLU A 264 23.78 -12.06 -4.16
CA GLU A 264 24.81 -13.02 -3.76
C GLU A 264 24.48 -13.71 -2.42
N ARG A 265 23.65 -13.08 -1.59
CA ARG A 265 23.15 -13.60 -0.30
C ARG A 265 22.33 -14.89 -0.40
N TRP A 266 22.05 -15.38 -1.62
CA TRP A 266 21.24 -16.57 -1.87
C TRP A 266 22.07 -17.82 -2.16
N ASP A 267 23.37 -17.65 -2.42
CA ASP A 267 24.34 -18.75 -2.51
C ASP A 267 25.15 -18.91 -1.19
N GLU A 268 24.91 -18.02 -0.21
CA GLU A 268 25.45 -18.03 1.16
C GLU A 268 24.35 -18.35 2.19
N ASP A 269 24.67 -19.01 3.31
CA ASP A 269 23.73 -19.12 4.43
C ASP A 269 23.66 -17.79 5.19
N LEU A 270 22.46 -17.20 5.26
CA LEU A 270 22.27 -15.83 5.73
C LEU A 270 22.68 -15.67 7.21
N PRO A 271 23.41 -14.60 7.58
CA PRO A 271 23.62 -14.24 8.99
C PRO A 271 22.29 -14.08 9.76
N MET A 272 21.22 -13.67 9.05
CA MET A 272 19.86 -13.58 9.59
C MET A 272 19.22 -14.95 9.87
N ASN A 273 19.65 -16.03 9.20
CA ASN A 273 19.22 -17.40 9.52
C ASN A 273 19.95 -17.94 10.76
N GLN A 274 21.20 -17.52 10.97
CA GLN A 274 22.11 -18.09 11.97
C GLN A 274 21.87 -17.55 13.39
N ASP A 275 21.38 -16.31 13.53
CA ASP A 275 20.97 -15.73 14.82
C ASP A 275 19.43 -15.70 14.96
N PRO A 276 18.83 -16.45 15.91
CA PRO A 276 17.39 -16.41 16.21
C PRO A 276 16.84 -15.03 16.60
N THR A 277 17.71 -14.11 17.02
CA THR A 277 17.39 -12.71 17.30
C THR A 277 17.22 -11.92 16.01
N LEU A 278 18.12 -12.12 15.04
CA LEU A 278 18.03 -11.51 13.71
C LEU A 278 16.85 -12.09 12.92
N GLN A 279 16.57 -13.40 13.02
CA GLN A 279 15.37 -14.02 12.43
C GLN A 279 14.07 -13.31 12.85
N LYS A 280 13.98 -12.84 14.10
CA LYS A 280 12.74 -12.27 14.69
C LYS A 280 12.67 -10.74 14.66
N TRP A 281 13.81 -10.06 14.76
CA TRP A 281 13.87 -8.61 14.97
C TRP A 281 14.86 -7.87 14.06
N GLY A 282 15.61 -8.59 13.21
CA GLY A 282 16.52 -8.02 12.22
C GLY A 282 15.85 -7.54 10.92
N TYR A 283 14.63 -8.00 10.64
CA TYR A 283 13.85 -7.59 9.46
C TYR A 283 12.38 -7.38 9.84
N LEU A 284 11.88 -6.15 9.68
CA LEU A 284 10.57 -5.71 10.21
C LEU A 284 9.72 -4.93 9.16
N PRO A 285 9.54 -5.44 7.92
CA PRO A 285 8.85 -4.71 6.84
C PRO A 285 7.39 -4.34 7.18
N PHE A 286 6.75 -5.13 8.05
CA PHE A 286 5.37 -4.92 8.52
C PHE A 286 5.29 -4.54 10.00
N ASN A 287 6.39 -4.02 10.57
CA ASN A 287 6.56 -3.77 12.01
C ASN A 287 6.46 -5.09 12.83
N GLY A 288 6.37 -5.02 14.16
CA GLY A 288 6.33 -6.19 15.04
C GLY A 288 5.47 -6.02 16.30
N GLY A 289 5.31 -7.12 17.04
CA GLY A 289 4.54 -7.19 18.28
C GLY A 289 3.08 -6.70 18.13
N PRO A 290 2.46 -6.12 19.18
CA PRO A 290 1.07 -5.69 19.11
C PRO A 290 0.75 -4.66 18.03
N ARG A 291 1.73 -3.91 17.49
CA ARG A 291 1.55 -2.94 16.39
C ARG A 291 1.92 -3.46 14.99
N ILE A 292 2.16 -4.76 14.81
CA ILE A 292 2.33 -5.39 13.48
C ILE A 292 1.18 -5.02 12.53
N CYS A 293 1.48 -4.83 11.24
CA CYS A 293 0.52 -4.38 10.23
C CYS A 293 -0.68 -5.34 10.13
N LEU A 294 -1.90 -4.79 10.15
CA LEU A 294 -3.13 -5.57 9.95
C LEU A 294 -3.33 -5.99 8.48
N GLY A 295 -2.83 -5.20 7.54
CA GLY A 295 -2.97 -5.42 6.09
C GLY A 295 -1.82 -6.17 5.42
N MET A 296 -0.90 -6.77 6.20
CA MET A 296 0.27 -7.49 5.66
C MET A 296 -0.11 -8.54 4.62
N ASP A 297 -1.08 -9.40 4.96
CA ASP A 297 -1.59 -10.46 4.08
C ASP A 297 -2.24 -9.92 2.81
N PHE A 298 -2.92 -8.77 2.90
CA PHE A 298 -3.58 -8.10 1.77
C PHE A 298 -2.52 -7.52 0.81
N ALA A 299 -1.62 -6.68 1.33
CA ALA A 299 -0.61 -5.98 0.54
C ALA A 299 0.35 -6.97 -0.15
N LEU A 300 0.80 -8.03 0.54
CA LEU A 300 1.64 -9.06 -0.09
C LEU A 300 0.90 -9.83 -1.20
N THR A 301 -0.43 -9.98 -1.10
CA THR A 301 -1.23 -10.63 -2.15
C THR A 301 -1.43 -9.69 -3.35
N GLU A 302 -1.69 -8.41 -3.10
CA GLU A 302 -1.80 -7.37 -4.13
C GLU A 302 -0.50 -7.24 -4.95
N VAL A 303 0.64 -7.14 -4.25
CA VAL A 303 1.97 -7.01 -4.87
C VAL A 303 2.32 -8.26 -5.67
N ALA A 304 2.11 -9.45 -5.10
CA ALA A 304 2.34 -10.72 -5.81
C ALA A 304 1.51 -10.83 -7.09
N TYR A 305 0.20 -10.56 -7.00
CA TYR A 305 -0.71 -10.64 -8.15
C TYR A 305 -0.33 -9.63 -9.25
N THR A 306 0.01 -8.40 -8.86
CA THR A 306 0.45 -7.35 -9.80
C THR A 306 1.72 -7.75 -10.55
N ILE A 307 2.75 -8.23 -9.82
CA ILE A 307 4.02 -8.67 -10.42
C ILE A 307 3.78 -9.81 -11.41
N VAL A 308 3.00 -10.83 -11.01
CA VAL A 308 2.66 -11.99 -11.85
C VAL A 308 1.97 -11.54 -13.14
N ARG A 309 0.88 -10.76 -13.02
CA ARG A 309 0.09 -10.31 -14.17
C ARG A 309 0.88 -9.38 -15.10
N MET A 310 1.73 -8.50 -14.57
CA MET A 310 2.58 -7.63 -15.38
C MET A 310 3.65 -8.41 -16.14
N LEU A 311 4.34 -9.36 -15.49
CA LEU A 311 5.36 -10.18 -16.16
C LEU A 311 4.73 -11.11 -17.20
N GLN A 312 3.50 -11.60 -16.98
CA GLN A 312 2.72 -12.34 -17.97
C GLN A 312 2.27 -11.45 -19.16
N ARG A 313 1.86 -10.19 -18.92
CA ARG A 313 1.39 -9.27 -19.97
C ARG A 313 2.52 -8.69 -20.84
N TYR A 314 3.71 -8.50 -20.25
CA TYR A 314 4.86 -7.86 -20.90
C TYR A 314 6.08 -8.79 -20.92
N PRO A 315 6.44 -9.37 -22.09
CA PRO A 315 7.57 -10.30 -22.20
C PRO A 315 8.92 -9.60 -22.02
N ILE A 316 9.00 -8.31 -22.37
CA ILE A 316 10.18 -7.45 -22.20
C ILE A 316 9.80 -6.27 -21.32
N ILE A 317 10.60 -6.01 -20.28
CA ILE A 317 10.54 -4.80 -19.46
C ILE A 317 11.98 -4.38 -19.17
N LYS A 318 12.44 -3.25 -19.72
CA LYS A 318 13.81 -2.74 -19.52
C LYS A 318 13.84 -1.23 -19.26
N LEU A 319 14.95 -0.73 -18.71
CA LEU A 319 15.18 0.72 -18.61
C LEU A 319 15.40 1.36 -19.99
N PRO A 320 14.97 2.62 -20.21
CA PRO A 320 15.38 3.40 -21.37
C PRO A 320 16.90 3.59 -21.46
N ASN A 321 17.42 3.63 -22.69
CA ASN A 321 18.86 3.78 -22.95
C ASN A 321 19.40 5.08 -22.34
N GLY A 322 20.46 4.99 -21.55
CA GLY A 322 21.14 6.14 -20.94
C GLY A 322 20.49 6.72 -19.68
N GLU A 323 19.35 6.17 -19.21
CA GLU A 323 18.67 6.75 -18.06
C GLU A 323 19.32 6.39 -16.71
N ARG A 324 20.07 7.35 -16.15
CA ARG A 324 20.38 7.37 -14.72
C ARG A 324 19.08 7.62 -13.94
N VAL A 325 18.80 6.78 -12.94
CA VAL A 325 17.71 6.99 -11.97
C VAL A 325 18.35 7.14 -10.60
N ASP A 326 18.03 8.22 -9.90
CA ASP A 326 18.51 8.51 -8.55
C ASP A 326 17.40 8.17 -7.53
N VAL A 327 17.74 8.11 -6.25
CA VAL A 327 16.79 7.80 -5.18
C VAL A 327 16.25 9.09 -4.55
N ALA A 328 14.95 9.14 -4.23
CA ALA A 328 14.31 10.24 -3.51
C ALA A 328 13.32 9.71 -2.47
N GLN A 329 12.83 10.55 -1.54
CA GLN A 329 11.96 10.10 -0.45
C GLN A 329 10.60 10.82 -0.45
N GLN A 330 9.66 10.32 -1.26
CA GLN A 330 8.28 10.81 -1.30
C GLN A 330 7.43 10.23 -0.14
N GLY A 331 6.88 11.11 0.68
CA GLY A 331 5.96 10.71 1.75
C GLY A 331 6.64 9.92 2.87
N VAL A 332 5.98 8.84 3.29
CA VAL A 332 6.42 7.94 4.38
C VAL A 332 7.36 6.83 3.88
N ALA A 333 7.54 6.71 2.57
CA ALA A 333 8.36 5.69 1.92
C ALA A 333 9.49 6.31 1.07
N VAL A 334 10.34 5.45 0.50
CA VAL A 334 11.38 5.84 -0.46
C VAL A 334 10.87 5.57 -1.88
N THR A 335 11.33 6.33 -2.87
CA THR A 335 10.92 6.24 -4.29
C THR A 335 12.07 6.59 -5.25
N GLY A 336 11.83 6.55 -6.57
CA GLY A 336 12.79 7.02 -7.57
C GLY A 336 12.65 8.54 -7.78
N SER A 337 13.77 9.26 -7.88
CA SER A 337 13.80 10.74 -8.06
C SER A 337 13.09 11.21 -9.33
N ARG A 338 13.07 10.34 -10.36
CA ARG A 338 12.57 10.60 -11.72
C ARG A 338 11.60 9.51 -12.17
N GLY A 339 10.93 8.89 -11.19
CA GLY A 339 10.04 7.75 -11.37
C GLY A 339 10.78 6.47 -11.75
N ILE A 340 10.06 5.51 -12.32
CA ILE A 340 10.62 4.26 -12.84
C ILE A 340 10.14 4.11 -14.28
N LYS A 341 10.98 4.55 -15.21
CA LYS A 341 10.68 4.45 -16.63
C LYS A 341 11.01 3.06 -17.16
N THR A 342 10.08 2.46 -17.87
CA THR A 342 10.26 1.15 -18.54
C THR A 342 9.90 1.22 -20.02
N SER A 343 10.58 0.40 -20.82
CA SER A 343 10.37 0.21 -22.26
C SER A 343 10.27 -1.27 -22.62
N ASN A 344 9.55 -1.57 -23.70
CA ASN A 344 9.31 -2.93 -24.23
C ASN A 344 10.06 -3.20 -25.55
N GLN A 345 11.02 -2.33 -25.93
CA GLN A 345 11.91 -2.54 -27.09
C GLN A 345 13.10 -3.45 -26.75
#